data_AF-A0A0F8XSB4-F1
#
_entry.id   AF-A0A0F8XSB4-F1
#
_cell.length_a   1.000
_cell.length_b   1.000
_cell.length_c   1.000
_cell.angle_alpha   90.00
_cell.angle_beta   90.00
_cell.angle_gamma   90.00
#
_symmetry.space_group_name_H-M   'P 1'
#
loop_
_entity.id
_entity.type
_entity.pdbx_description
1 polymer ?
#
loop_
_entity_poly.entity_id
_entity_poly.type
_entity_poly.pdbx_seq_one_letter_code
_entity_poly.pdbx_strand_id
1 'polypeptide(L)'
;FNLGLNFGLSRLGGMVGSMVPGTYSAIDMVAGSPLYGIYIGLAISFLFAFFLGYGATLAEPALNALGITVENITNGAFRKKLVMLSVSLGVALGLSVGVLKIVFNVPIIYMLVPLYMLALALTVISEEKYVNMGWDSAGVTTGPITVPLVLALGLGFANATNSLDGFGVLALASIFPILSVLSVGLYVHYLQARKIKEDEYV
;
A
#
# COMPACT_ATOMS: atom_id res chain seq x y z
N PHE A 1 -24.11 -2.02 -2.44
CA PHE A 1 -22.71 -1.79 -2.84
C PHE A 1 -22.46 -0.31 -3.20
N ASN A 2 -22.98 0.23 -4.32
CA ASN A 2 -22.77 1.63 -4.73
C ASN A 2 -23.12 2.69 -3.66
N LEU A 3 -24.16 2.46 -2.85
CA LEU A 3 -24.48 3.35 -1.72
C LEU A 3 -23.35 3.43 -0.68
N GLY A 4 -22.75 2.29 -0.32
CA GLY A 4 -21.63 2.25 0.63
C GLY A 4 -20.34 2.85 0.06
N LEU A 5 -20.12 2.72 -1.25
CA LEU A 5 -19.00 3.38 -1.93
C LEU A 5 -19.14 4.90 -1.91
N ASN A 6 -20.27 5.40 -2.41
CA ASN A 6 -20.48 6.83 -2.62
C ASN A 6 -20.69 7.59 -1.30
N PHE A 7 -21.45 7.02 -0.37
CA PHE A 7 -21.76 7.69 0.91
C PHE A 7 -20.83 7.31 2.05
N GLY A 8 -20.11 6.18 1.94
CA GLY A 8 -19.15 5.71 2.92
C GLY A 8 -17.72 6.00 2.49
N LEU A 9 -17.10 5.07 1.76
CA LEU A 9 -15.65 5.03 1.53
C LEU A 9 -15.11 6.24 0.77
N SER A 10 -15.76 6.67 -0.31
CA SER A 10 -15.32 7.85 -1.07
C SER A 10 -15.43 9.13 -0.24
N ARG A 11 -16.49 9.27 0.56
CA ARG A 11 -16.64 10.42 1.47
C ARG A 11 -15.60 10.40 2.58
N LEU A 12 -15.37 9.22 3.19
CA LEU A 12 -14.34 9.06 4.22
C LEU A 12 -12.97 9.44 3.67
N GLY A 13 -12.58 8.89 2.51
CA GLY A 13 -11.31 9.21 1.86
C GLY A 13 -11.20 10.71 1.51
N GLY A 14 -12.26 11.31 0.99
CA GLY A 14 -12.27 12.74 0.63
C GLY A 14 -12.18 13.68 1.83
N MET A 15 -12.98 13.44 2.88
CA MET A 15 -12.95 14.24 4.11
C MET A 15 -11.57 14.17 4.77
N VAL A 16 -11.05 12.97 4.91
CA VAL A 16 -9.74 12.74 5.48
C VAL A 16 -8.65 13.37 4.61
N GLY A 17 -8.66 13.12 3.30
CA GLY A 17 -7.64 13.61 2.38
C GLY A 17 -7.58 15.14 2.31
N SER A 18 -8.70 15.82 2.51
CA SER A 18 -8.76 17.28 2.51
C SER A 18 -8.43 17.91 3.87
N MET A 19 -8.59 17.19 4.99
CA MET A 19 -8.28 17.70 6.33
C MET A 19 -6.86 17.37 6.81
N VAL A 20 -6.34 16.18 6.49
CA VAL A 20 -5.02 15.73 6.98
C VAL A 20 -3.87 16.64 6.54
N PRO A 21 -3.86 17.27 5.35
CA PRO A 21 -2.85 18.28 5.01
C PRO A 21 -2.77 19.46 5.98
N GLY A 22 -3.86 19.76 6.69
CA GLY A 22 -3.91 20.79 7.73
C GLY A 22 -3.02 20.51 8.94
N THR A 23 -2.47 19.29 9.08
CA THR A 23 -1.50 18.98 10.14
C THR A 23 -0.15 19.66 9.91
N TYR A 24 0.22 19.97 8.66
CA TYR A 24 1.53 20.51 8.30
C TYR A 24 1.50 21.72 7.37
N SER A 25 0.38 21.97 6.68
CA SER A 25 0.19 23.12 5.77
C SER A 25 -1.02 23.95 6.20
N ALA A 26 -0.99 25.25 5.94
CA ALA A 26 -2.17 26.09 6.05
C ALA A 26 -3.13 25.75 4.91
N ILE A 27 -4.38 25.42 5.25
CA ILE A 27 -5.44 25.09 4.30
C ILE A 27 -6.75 25.76 4.75
N ASP A 28 -7.52 26.30 3.79
CA ASP A 28 -8.76 27.03 4.07
C ASP A 28 -9.82 26.20 4.79
N MET A 29 -9.77 24.87 4.58
CA MET A 29 -10.77 23.95 5.11
C MET A 29 -10.58 23.64 6.61
N VAL A 30 -9.42 23.96 7.19
CA VAL A 30 -9.11 23.71 8.60
C VAL A 30 -8.67 25.01 9.26
N ALA A 31 -9.57 25.60 10.04
CA ALA A 31 -9.29 26.81 10.80
C ALA A 31 -8.13 26.58 11.79
N GLY A 32 -7.17 27.50 11.83
CA GLY A 32 -5.99 27.40 12.69
C GLY A 32 -4.90 26.44 12.19
N SER A 33 -4.96 25.99 10.93
CA SER A 33 -3.88 25.24 10.29
C SER A 33 -2.68 26.16 9.93
N PRO A 34 -1.43 25.64 9.93
CA PRO A 34 -1.04 24.28 10.28
C PRO A 34 -1.16 24.00 11.77
N LEU A 35 -1.69 22.82 12.12
CA LEU A 35 -1.94 22.44 13.52
C LEU A 35 -0.67 22.06 14.29
N TYR A 36 0.37 21.60 13.59
CA TYR A 36 1.64 21.18 14.16
C TYR A 36 2.81 21.76 13.36
N GLY A 37 4.02 21.68 13.94
CA GLY A 37 5.24 21.98 13.19
C GLY A 37 5.43 21.02 12.02
N ILE A 38 6.06 21.49 10.94
CA ILE A 38 6.15 20.80 9.64
C ILE A 38 6.54 19.31 9.76
N TYR A 39 7.58 18.97 10.53
CA TYR A 39 8.06 17.59 10.64
C TYR A 39 7.05 16.68 11.37
N ILE A 40 6.42 17.18 12.43
CA ILE A 40 5.41 16.44 13.20
C ILE A 40 4.14 16.28 12.35
N GLY A 41 3.71 17.36 11.70
CA GLY A 41 2.54 17.34 10.84
C GLY A 41 2.68 16.33 9.70
N LEU A 42 3.85 16.30 9.04
CA LEU A 42 4.15 15.34 7.98
C LEU A 42 4.20 13.90 8.51
N ALA A 43 4.80 13.66 9.67
CA ALA A 43 4.81 12.35 10.30
C ALA A 43 3.39 11.85 10.60
N ILE A 44 2.50 12.74 11.08
CA ILE A 44 1.09 12.41 11.30
C ILE A 44 0.41 12.06 9.98
N SER A 45 0.58 12.86 8.92
CA SER A 45 -0.02 12.56 7.62
C SER A 45 0.45 11.23 7.04
N PHE A 46 1.76 10.95 7.18
CA PHE A 46 2.37 9.69 6.76
C PHE A 46 1.77 8.50 7.52
N LEU A 47 1.79 8.54 8.86
CA LEU A 47 1.27 7.45 9.69
C LEU A 47 -0.22 7.25 9.47
N PHE A 48 -0.96 8.34 9.29
CA PHE A 48 -2.39 8.26 9.00
C PHE A 48 -2.63 7.51 7.67
N ALA A 49 -1.93 7.89 6.60
CA ALA A 49 -2.03 7.21 5.30
C ALA A 49 -1.62 5.73 5.39
N PHE A 50 -0.58 5.44 6.18
CA PHE A 50 -0.13 4.08 6.47
C PHE A 50 -1.25 3.22 7.06
N PHE A 51 -1.81 3.64 8.21
CA PHE A 51 -2.82 2.86 8.91
C PHE A 51 -4.13 2.76 8.12
N LEU A 52 -4.50 3.82 7.40
CA LEU A 52 -5.67 3.79 6.52
C LEU A 52 -5.48 2.78 5.38
N GLY A 53 -4.32 2.79 4.71
CA GLY A 53 -3.99 1.81 3.66
C GLY A 53 -3.94 0.38 4.18
N TYR A 54 -3.31 0.18 5.33
CA TYR A 54 -3.24 -1.12 6.00
C TYR A 54 -4.64 -1.67 6.32
N GLY A 55 -5.48 -0.86 6.97
CA GLY A 55 -6.83 -1.25 7.37
C GLY A 55 -7.75 -1.51 6.18
N ALA A 56 -7.70 -0.66 5.14
CA ALA A 56 -8.50 -0.82 3.93
C ALA A 56 -8.15 -2.12 3.20
N THR A 57 -6.86 -2.42 3.11
CA THR A 57 -6.36 -3.63 2.44
C THR A 57 -6.76 -4.90 3.20
N LEU A 58 -6.69 -4.89 4.53
CA LEU A 58 -7.17 -6.01 5.34
C LEU A 58 -8.68 -6.24 5.23
N ALA A 59 -9.45 -5.17 5.04
CA ALA A 59 -10.89 -5.24 4.85
C ALA A 59 -11.29 -5.78 3.46
N GLU A 60 -10.36 -5.83 2.51
CA GLU A 60 -10.62 -6.22 1.13
C GLU A 60 -10.96 -7.72 1.02
N PRO A 61 -12.17 -8.10 0.57
CA PRO A 61 -12.58 -9.50 0.46
C PRO A 61 -11.73 -10.27 -0.55
N ALA A 62 -11.28 -9.62 -1.62
CA ALA A 62 -10.43 -10.23 -2.63
C ALA A 62 -9.09 -10.68 -2.04
N LEU A 63 -8.52 -9.92 -1.10
CA LEU A 63 -7.28 -10.30 -0.42
C LEU A 63 -7.48 -11.49 0.50
N ASN A 64 -8.63 -11.54 1.18
CA ASN A 64 -8.99 -12.69 1.99
C ASN A 64 -9.09 -13.96 1.15
N ALA A 65 -9.70 -13.88 -0.03
CA ALA A 65 -9.81 -14.98 -0.98
C ALA A 65 -8.43 -15.41 -1.52
N LEU A 66 -7.60 -14.46 -1.96
CA LEU A 66 -6.22 -14.74 -2.41
C LEU A 66 -5.43 -15.50 -1.34
N GLY A 67 -5.50 -15.04 -0.08
CA GLY A 67 -4.79 -15.69 1.02
C GLY A 67 -5.25 -17.13 1.27
N ILE A 68 -6.56 -17.43 1.15
CA ILE A 68 -7.09 -18.79 1.25
C ILE A 68 -6.61 -19.65 0.07
N THR A 69 -6.67 -19.12 -1.15
CA THR A 69 -6.22 -19.83 -2.35
C THR A 69 -4.75 -20.19 -2.24
N VAL A 70 -3.90 -19.23 -1.87
CA VAL A 70 -2.45 -19.44 -1.67
C VAL A 70 -2.20 -20.50 -0.60
N GLU A 71 -2.91 -20.46 0.53
CA GLU A 71 -2.75 -21.44 1.61
C GLU A 71 -3.14 -22.85 1.16
N ASN A 72 -4.22 -22.99 0.40
CA ASN A 72 -4.69 -24.28 -0.12
C ASN A 72 -3.75 -24.87 -1.17
N ILE A 73 -3.33 -24.09 -2.18
CA ILE A 73 -2.46 -24.59 -3.26
C ILE A 73 -1.04 -24.89 -2.78
N THR A 74 -0.63 -24.33 -1.65
CA THR A 74 0.70 -24.55 -1.05
C THR A 74 0.70 -25.61 0.06
N ASN A 75 -0.41 -26.35 0.24
CA ASN A 75 -0.59 -27.31 1.34
C ASN A 75 -0.25 -26.71 2.72
N GLY A 76 -0.61 -25.45 2.95
CA GLY A 76 -0.35 -24.74 4.20
C GLY A 76 1.10 -24.27 4.40
N ALA A 77 2.00 -24.47 3.42
CA ALA A 77 3.35 -23.92 3.48
C ALA A 77 3.33 -22.39 3.54
N PHE A 78 2.34 -21.75 2.90
CA PHE A 78 2.06 -20.32 3.03
C PHE A 78 0.79 -20.07 3.79
N ARG A 79 0.93 -19.61 5.03
CA ARG A 79 -0.23 -19.24 5.84
C ARG A 79 -0.91 -18.02 5.25
N LYS A 80 -2.25 -18.04 5.17
CA LYS A 80 -3.06 -16.88 4.77
C LYS A 80 -2.65 -15.60 5.49
N LYS A 81 -2.35 -15.70 6.79
CA LYS A 81 -1.92 -14.56 7.62
C LYS A 81 -0.68 -13.86 7.05
N LEU A 82 0.29 -14.62 6.54
CA LEU A 82 1.52 -14.06 5.98
C LEU A 82 1.23 -13.30 4.68
N VAL A 83 0.37 -13.85 3.82
CA VAL A 83 -0.07 -13.17 2.58
C VAL A 83 -0.78 -11.86 2.92
N MET A 84 -1.78 -11.92 3.81
CA MET A 84 -2.56 -10.74 4.25
C MET A 84 -1.65 -9.64 4.79
N LEU A 85 -0.70 -10.00 5.67
CA LEU A 85 0.24 -9.04 6.27
C LEU A 85 1.20 -8.45 5.23
N SER A 86 1.78 -9.28 4.37
CA SER A 86 2.75 -8.83 3.36
C SER A 86 2.11 -7.83 2.39
N VAL A 87 0.92 -8.13 1.89
CA VAL A 87 0.20 -7.26 0.96
C VAL A 87 -0.25 -5.97 1.66
N SER A 88 -0.84 -6.07 2.86
CA SER A 88 -1.36 -4.89 3.58
C SER A 88 -0.26 -3.93 4.00
N LEU A 89 0.91 -4.45 4.40
CA LEU A 89 2.09 -3.62 4.70
C LEU A 89 2.63 -2.94 3.43
N GLY A 90 2.64 -3.65 2.30
CA GLY A 90 3.00 -3.06 1.01
C GLY A 90 2.10 -1.89 0.64
N VAL A 91 0.77 -2.07 0.69
CA VAL A 91 -0.18 -0.98 0.39
C VAL A 91 0.01 0.19 1.34
N ALA A 92 0.14 -0.09 2.65
CA ALA A 92 0.33 0.95 3.67
C ALA A 92 1.56 1.82 3.37
N LEU A 93 2.69 1.20 3.03
CA LEU A 93 3.90 1.91 2.61
C LEU A 93 3.68 2.69 1.31
N GLY A 94 3.06 2.07 0.30
CA GLY A 94 2.76 2.72 -0.98
C GLY A 94 1.87 3.96 -0.84
N LEU A 95 0.85 3.90 0.02
CA LEU A 95 -0.01 5.05 0.32
C LEU A 95 0.76 6.17 1.01
N SER A 96 1.58 5.81 1.98
CA SER A 96 2.35 6.78 2.75
C SER A 96 3.38 7.50 1.86
N VAL A 97 4.08 6.75 1.00
CA VAL A 97 4.99 7.31 -0.01
C VAL A 97 4.21 8.13 -1.05
N GLY A 98 3.02 7.71 -1.44
CA GLY A 98 2.13 8.48 -2.33
C GLY A 98 1.71 9.82 -1.75
N VAL A 99 1.43 9.89 -0.45
CA VAL A 99 1.19 11.16 0.23
C VAL A 99 2.43 12.05 0.20
N LEU A 100 3.62 11.51 0.52
CA LEU A 100 4.87 12.27 0.44
C LEU A 100 5.16 12.78 -0.98
N LYS A 101 4.84 11.98 -2.01
CA LYS A 101 4.92 12.40 -3.41
C LYS A 101 4.10 13.66 -3.67
N ILE A 102 2.86 13.72 -3.17
CA ILE A 102 2.00 14.91 -3.31
C ILE A 102 2.61 16.09 -2.58
N VAL A 103 2.99 15.89 -1.31
CA VAL A 103 3.58 16.94 -0.45
C VAL A 103 4.80 17.59 -1.11
N PHE A 104 5.72 16.77 -1.63
CA PHE A 104 6.96 17.24 -2.24
C PHE A 104 6.85 17.49 -3.74
N ASN A 105 5.64 17.35 -4.31
CA ASN A 105 5.35 17.50 -5.73
C ASN A 105 6.34 16.73 -6.65
N VAL A 106 6.70 15.51 -6.25
CA VAL A 106 7.67 14.69 -6.98
C VAL A 106 6.99 14.11 -8.23
N PRO A 107 7.59 14.25 -9.43
CA PRO A 107 7.08 13.60 -10.63
C PRO A 107 7.02 12.08 -10.45
N ILE A 108 5.85 11.50 -10.68
CA ILE A 108 5.61 10.07 -10.40
C ILE A 108 6.57 9.14 -11.15
N ILE A 109 7.00 9.54 -12.36
CA ILE A 109 7.91 8.73 -13.18
C ILE A 109 9.24 8.45 -12.46
N TYR A 110 9.75 9.41 -11.67
CA TYR A 110 10.98 9.23 -10.90
C TYR A 110 10.83 8.25 -9.74
N MET A 111 9.61 7.96 -9.32
CA MET A 111 9.33 6.92 -8.32
C MET A 111 9.01 5.58 -8.98
N LEU A 112 8.15 5.56 -10.01
CA LEU A 112 7.70 4.30 -10.62
C LEU A 112 8.82 3.58 -11.35
N VAL A 113 9.64 4.28 -12.15
CA VAL A 113 10.72 3.62 -12.92
C VAL A 113 11.65 2.81 -12.01
N PRO A 114 12.28 3.38 -10.95
CA PRO A 114 13.16 2.59 -10.09
C PRO A 114 12.42 1.49 -9.32
N LEU A 115 11.18 1.72 -8.89
CA LEU A 115 10.39 0.71 -8.17
C LEU A 115 10.02 -0.49 -9.07
N TYR A 116 9.65 -0.25 -10.33
CA TYR A 116 9.40 -1.31 -11.30
C TYR A 116 10.68 -2.03 -11.71
N MET A 117 11.80 -1.32 -11.87
CA MET A 117 13.10 -1.96 -12.12
C MET A 117 13.49 -2.90 -10.96
N LEU A 118 13.26 -2.46 -9.72
CA LEU A 118 13.45 -3.31 -8.54
C LEU A 118 12.48 -4.51 -8.54
N ALA A 119 11.20 -4.30 -8.84
CA ALA A 119 10.21 -5.40 -8.89
C ALA A 119 10.58 -6.45 -9.95
N LEU A 120 11.06 -6.02 -11.12
CA LEU A 120 11.56 -6.93 -12.16
C LEU A 120 12.82 -7.67 -11.70
N ALA A 121 13.77 -6.99 -11.06
CA ALA A 121 14.96 -7.66 -10.52
C ALA A 121 14.60 -8.70 -9.46
N LEU A 122 13.69 -8.37 -8.53
CA LEU A 122 13.17 -9.29 -7.52
C LEU A 122 12.42 -10.47 -8.16
N THR A 123 11.69 -10.23 -9.27
CA THR A 123 10.98 -11.26 -10.01
C THR A 123 11.95 -12.30 -10.58
N VAL A 124 13.07 -11.87 -11.19
CA VAL A 124 14.06 -12.76 -11.80
C VAL A 124 14.73 -13.69 -10.77
N ILE A 125 14.91 -13.23 -9.54
CA ILE A 125 15.59 -14.01 -8.48
C ILE A 125 14.62 -14.81 -7.59
N SER A 126 13.31 -14.63 -7.75
CA SER A 126 12.28 -15.29 -6.92
C SER A 126 11.76 -16.57 -7.57
N GLU A 127 11.34 -17.55 -6.77
CA GLU A 127 10.61 -18.70 -7.29
C GLU A 127 9.24 -18.29 -7.86
N GLU A 128 8.79 -19.04 -8.87
CA GLU A 128 7.53 -18.81 -9.60
C GLU A 128 6.31 -18.61 -8.67
N LYS A 129 6.20 -19.39 -7.59
CA LYS A 129 5.11 -19.27 -6.62
C LYS A 129 5.03 -17.87 -5.96
N TYR A 130 6.17 -17.23 -5.71
CA TYR A 130 6.23 -15.89 -5.13
C TYR A 130 6.00 -14.81 -6.17
N VAL A 131 6.48 -15.05 -7.39
CA VAL A 131 6.24 -14.17 -8.54
C VAL A 131 4.75 -14.08 -8.82
N ASN A 132 4.09 -15.22 -8.99
CA ASN A 132 2.65 -15.28 -9.27
C ASN A 132 1.85 -14.59 -8.16
N MET A 133 2.17 -14.87 -6.89
CA MET A 133 1.51 -14.23 -5.75
C MET A 133 1.75 -12.70 -5.70
N GLY A 134 2.98 -12.27 -5.97
CA GLY A 134 3.36 -10.87 -5.91
C GLY A 134 2.61 -10.04 -6.95
N TRP A 135 2.60 -10.49 -8.20
CA TRP A 135 1.91 -9.80 -9.28
C TRP A 135 0.38 -9.87 -9.19
N ASP A 136 -0.18 -10.98 -8.70
CA ASP A 136 -1.63 -11.07 -8.41
C ASP A 136 -2.05 -10.16 -7.25
N SER A 137 -1.15 -9.92 -6.28
CA SER A 137 -1.46 -9.06 -5.13
C SER A 137 -1.79 -7.63 -5.54
N ALA A 138 -1.15 -7.10 -6.60
CA ALA A 138 -1.47 -5.78 -7.13
C ALA A 138 -2.89 -5.71 -7.73
N GLY A 139 -3.34 -6.76 -8.41
CA GLY A 139 -4.70 -6.83 -8.93
C GLY A 139 -5.73 -6.87 -7.79
N VAL A 140 -5.43 -7.63 -6.74
CA VAL A 140 -6.29 -7.77 -5.58
C VAL A 140 -6.41 -6.49 -4.75
N THR A 141 -5.38 -5.63 -4.76
CA THR A 141 -5.42 -4.33 -4.06
C THR A 141 -6.15 -3.25 -4.87
N THR A 142 -6.53 -3.53 -6.13
CA THR A 142 -7.46 -2.68 -6.91
C THR A 142 -8.93 -2.99 -6.60
N GLY A 143 -9.21 -3.45 -5.39
CA GLY A 143 -10.51 -3.91 -4.99
C GLY A 143 -11.53 -2.79 -4.72
N PRO A 144 -12.81 -3.19 -4.58
CA PRO A 144 -13.93 -2.29 -4.36
C PRO A 144 -13.82 -1.42 -3.11
N ILE A 145 -13.03 -1.81 -2.11
CA ILE A 145 -12.86 -1.02 -0.88
C ILE A 145 -11.67 -0.08 -1.02
N THR A 146 -10.54 -0.63 -1.47
CA THR A 146 -9.26 0.07 -1.46
C THR A 146 -9.21 1.19 -2.50
N VAL A 147 -9.65 0.95 -3.75
CA VAL A 147 -9.52 1.94 -4.83
C VAL A 147 -10.29 3.24 -4.57
N PRO A 148 -11.59 3.22 -4.23
CA PRO A 148 -12.35 4.45 -4.03
C PRO A 148 -11.80 5.27 -2.86
N LEU A 149 -11.34 4.58 -1.81
CA LEU A 149 -10.76 5.23 -0.63
C LEU A 149 -9.42 5.89 -0.96
N VAL A 150 -8.51 5.17 -1.64
CA VAL A 150 -7.17 5.67 -2.01
C VAL A 150 -7.26 6.83 -2.98
N LEU A 151 -8.12 6.73 -4.00
CA LEU A 151 -8.35 7.82 -4.96
C LEU A 151 -8.94 9.06 -4.28
N ALA A 152 -9.96 8.88 -3.45
CA ALA A 152 -10.56 10.02 -2.75
C ALA A 152 -9.56 10.69 -1.80
N LEU A 153 -8.72 9.90 -1.11
CA LEU A 153 -7.64 10.43 -0.28
C LEU A 153 -6.60 11.18 -1.11
N GLY A 154 -6.09 10.58 -2.19
CA GLY A 154 -5.07 11.19 -3.05
C GLY A 154 -5.54 12.49 -3.70
N LEU A 155 -6.77 12.53 -4.21
CA LEU A 155 -7.38 13.74 -4.76
C LEU A 155 -7.65 14.79 -3.68
N GLY A 156 -8.08 14.38 -2.48
CA GLY A 156 -8.25 15.29 -1.34
C GLY A 156 -6.93 15.97 -0.94
N PHE A 157 -5.85 15.19 -0.84
CA PHE A 157 -4.51 15.71 -0.55
C PHE A 157 -4.03 16.66 -1.63
N ALA A 158 -4.21 16.29 -2.90
CA ALA A 158 -3.78 17.11 -4.03
C ALA A 158 -4.53 18.45 -4.07
N ASN A 159 -5.86 18.44 -3.91
CA ASN A 159 -6.66 19.66 -3.86
C ASN A 159 -6.28 20.57 -2.69
N ALA A 160 -6.10 20.01 -1.49
CA ALA A 160 -5.74 20.78 -0.31
C ALA A 160 -4.32 21.39 -0.37
N THR A 161 -3.43 20.83 -1.19
CA THR A 161 -2.04 21.28 -1.36
C THR A 161 -1.79 21.99 -2.69
N ASN A 162 -2.84 22.25 -3.49
CA ASN A 162 -2.76 22.78 -4.86
C ASN A 162 -1.83 21.97 -5.79
N SER A 163 -1.75 20.65 -5.58
CA SER A 163 -1.04 19.72 -6.46
C SER A 163 -1.96 19.24 -7.59
N LEU A 164 -1.40 19.07 -8.78
CA LEU A 164 -2.17 18.67 -9.98
C LEU A 164 -2.36 17.15 -10.11
N ASP A 165 -1.66 16.33 -9.33
CA ASP A 165 -1.65 14.88 -9.51
C ASP A 165 -1.80 14.10 -8.19
N GLY A 166 -3.06 13.87 -7.82
CA GLY A 166 -3.46 12.96 -6.73
C GLY A 166 -3.60 11.49 -7.16
N PHE A 167 -3.61 11.20 -8.47
CA PHE A 167 -3.76 9.83 -8.98
C PHE A 167 -2.53 8.97 -8.72
N GLY A 168 -1.35 9.60 -8.65
CA GLY A 168 -0.10 8.90 -8.40
C GLY A 168 -0.05 8.06 -7.11
N VAL A 169 -0.89 8.38 -6.12
CA VAL A 169 -1.01 7.59 -4.88
C VAL A 169 -1.49 6.17 -5.19
N LEU A 170 -2.44 6.02 -6.12
CA LEU A 170 -2.96 4.70 -6.50
C LEU A 170 -1.87 3.83 -7.15
N ALA A 171 -1.08 4.39 -8.05
CA ALA A 171 0.00 3.66 -8.70
C ALA A 171 1.07 3.18 -7.68
N LEU A 172 1.41 4.02 -6.70
CA LEU A 172 2.33 3.65 -5.62
C LEU A 172 1.70 2.60 -4.70
N ALA A 173 0.39 2.68 -4.42
CA ALA A 173 -0.36 1.67 -3.69
C ALA A 173 -0.34 0.29 -4.35
N SER A 174 -0.16 0.21 -5.68
CA SER A 174 -0.13 -1.04 -6.45
C SER A 174 1.27 -1.66 -6.54
N ILE A 175 2.34 -0.87 -6.67
CA ILE A 175 3.70 -1.42 -6.84
C ILE A 175 4.33 -1.90 -5.51
N PHE A 176 4.06 -1.24 -4.40
CA PHE A 176 4.63 -1.63 -3.10
C PHE A 176 4.17 -3.01 -2.58
N PRO A 177 2.91 -3.45 -2.77
CA PRO A 177 2.49 -4.82 -2.51
C PRO A 177 3.33 -5.87 -3.23
N ILE A 178 3.63 -5.64 -4.52
CA ILE A 178 4.47 -6.54 -5.33
C ILE A 178 5.85 -6.66 -4.69
N LEU A 179 6.48 -5.51 -4.40
CA LEU A 179 7.80 -5.46 -3.75
C LEU A 179 7.79 -6.16 -2.39
N SER A 180 6.77 -5.93 -1.57
CA SER A 180 6.60 -6.53 -0.26
C SER A 180 6.48 -8.06 -0.34
N VAL A 181 5.60 -8.57 -1.21
CA VAL A 181 5.38 -10.02 -1.37
C VAL A 181 6.62 -10.71 -1.93
N LEU A 182 7.28 -10.14 -2.94
CA LEU A 182 8.52 -10.70 -3.48
C LEU A 182 9.64 -10.73 -2.42
N SER A 183 9.78 -9.65 -1.64
CA SER A 183 10.80 -9.56 -0.57
C SER A 183 10.54 -10.58 0.53
N VAL A 184 9.29 -10.71 0.99
CA VAL A 184 8.91 -11.72 1.98
C VAL A 184 9.07 -13.12 1.42
N GLY A 185 8.76 -13.33 0.14
CA GLY A 185 8.93 -14.61 -0.53
C GLY A 185 10.38 -15.09 -0.53
N LEU A 186 11.30 -14.22 -0.94
CA LEU A 186 12.74 -14.47 -0.89
C LEU A 186 13.23 -14.74 0.54
N TYR A 187 12.75 -13.97 1.51
CA TYR A 187 13.10 -14.15 2.92
C TYR A 187 12.66 -15.52 3.44
N VAL A 188 11.43 -15.95 3.13
CA VAL A 188 10.91 -17.27 3.52
C VAL A 188 11.71 -18.40 2.86
N HIS A 189 12.01 -18.28 1.56
CA HIS A 189 12.83 -19.26 0.84
C HIS A 189 14.22 -19.41 1.49
N TYR A 190 14.87 -18.28 1.81
CA TYR A 190 16.16 -18.28 2.49
C TYR A 190 16.14 -18.99 3.86
N LEU A 191 15.10 -18.74 4.66
CA LEU A 191 14.93 -19.41 5.97
C LEU A 191 14.71 -20.93 5.81
N GLN A 192 13.93 -21.35 4.82
CA GLN A 192 13.71 -22.78 4.53
C GLN A 192 15.01 -23.48 4.11
N ALA A 193 15.78 -22.86 3.22
CA ALA A 193 17.07 -23.40 2.77
C ALA A 193 18.10 -23.54 3.91
N ARG A 194 18.08 -22.63 4.89
CA ARG A 194 18.92 -22.72 6.09
C ARG A 194 18.51 -23.87 7.00
N LYS A 195 17.21 -24.04 7.23
CA LYS A 195 16.70 -25.09 8.12
C LYS A 195 17.03 -26.49 7.59
N ILE A 196 16.88 -26.71 6.29
CA ILE A 196 17.25 -27.98 5.65
C ILE A 196 18.73 -28.31 5.86
N LYS A 197 19.61 -27.30 5.75
CA LYS A 197 21.04 -27.49 6.03
C LYS A 197 21.28 -27.86 7.49
N GLU A 198 20.66 -27.16 8.44
CA GLU A 198 20.81 -27.47 9.88
C GLU A 198 20.36 -28.89 10.21
N ASP A 199 19.26 -29.36 9.64
CA ASP A 199 18.75 -30.74 9.83
C ASP A 199 19.66 -31.81 9.17
N GLU A 200 20.49 -31.46 8.20
CA GLU A 200 21.44 -32.37 7.54
C GLU A 200 22.76 -32.58 8.34
N TYR A 201 23.04 -31.71 9.31
CA TYR A 201 24.21 -31.80 10.20
C TYR A 201 23.90 -32.36 11.61
N VAL A 202 22.65 -32.74 11.88
CA VAL A 202 22.18 -33.34 13.15
C VAL A 202 21.85 -34.81 12.96
#